data_AF-A0AA36MQZ3-F1
#
_entry.id   AF-A0AA36MQZ3-F1
#
_cell.length_a   1.000
_cell.length_b   1.000
_cell.length_c   1.000
_cell.angle_alpha   90.00
_cell.angle_beta   90.00
_cell.angle_gamma   90.00
#
_symmetry.space_group_name_H-M   'P 1'
#
loop_
_entity.id
_entity.type
_entity.pdbx_description
1 polymer ?
#
loop_
_entity_poly.entity_id
_entity_poly.type
_entity_poly.pdbx_seq_one_letter_code
_entity_poly.pdbx_strand_id
1 'polypeptide(L)'
;MTRLHRKPWLLALPILAVYLASGACFIQSLKHSKYSSIRLRCTGEEVQGRPTISPPYQFYRLACEAAKEAGLEVEQYICNVGEAADKFTKSKEVVDRDAFVAAIKDAMFSQTFTLVLGGKNLGKTLVLKGATCAAENEVQANLTIIDIDMREDPNKPLFSAIFDRIDKKTPSFRKLLEKFAPKLASDFIQFLSRRQTTKTSDLVEQLLSPKVTLRGIISTLMEKQGNRTCLMVDEANLALPGLLDSDRAEATRALQFLVMLTKQEQLASVVLISSELAYPYRLQACGMNLQDVQKIVIANEVPKGEMLNLMVKRWNMSEDLAEQFFAYCGGNIDLCCRGVKNLHELEEDFDPFALIDCPGLPSCAADPDAKKHLRNLVKQGWSPVYDVEMDGAAKLIAGKNVGGIIPRRAIAFDRPKRHLGWQA
;
A
#
# COMPACT_ATOMS: atom_id res chain seq x y z
N MET A 1 -63.72 -16.55 13.11
CA MET A 1 -62.78 -16.33 11.99
C MET A 1 -62.13 -14.96 12.13
N THR A 2 -60.98 -14.88 12.81
CA THR A 2 -60.22 -13.65 12.98
C THR A 2 -58.80 -13.92 12.46
N ARG A 3 -58.50 -13.41 11.27
CA ARG A 3 -57.19 -13.54 10.63
C ARG A 3 -56.19 -12.63 11.35
N LEU A 4 -55.25 -13.25 12.07
CA LEU A 4 -54.04 -12.61 12.58
C LEU A 4 -53.16 -12.19 11.40
N HIS A 5 -53.15 -10.89 11.09
CA HIS A 5 -52.14 -10.29 10.22
C HIS A 5 -50.77 -10.34 10.92
N ARG A 6 -49.94 -11.32 10.57
CA ARG A 6 -48.51 -11.30 10.89
C ARG A 6 -47.87 -10.16 10.10
N LYS A 7 -47.38 -9.14 10.81
CA LYS A 7 -46.63 -8.01 10.23
C LYS A 7 -45.31 -8.52 9.63
N PRO A 8 -44.99 -8.24 8.35
CA PRO A 8 -43.77 -8.73 7.68
C PRO A 8 -42.46 -8.09 8.18
N TRP A 9 -42.50 -7.24 9.21
CA TRP A 9 -41.37 -6.39 9.63
C TRP A 9 -40.48 -7.12 10.64
N LEU A 10 -40.97 -8.19 11.27
CA LEU A 10 -40.22 -9.00 12.23
C LEU A 10 -39.23 -9.99 11.57
N LEU A 11 -39.31 -10.20 10.25
CA LEU A 11 -38.33 -10.97 9.48
C LEU A 11 -37.20 -10.12 8.88
N ALA A 12 -37.32 -8.79 8.91
CA ALA A 12 -36.29 -7.87 8.41
C ALA A 12 -35.18 -7.60 9.44
N LEU A 13 -35.45 -7.77 10.74
CA LEU A 13 -34.51 -7.47 11.82
C LEU A 13 -33.27 -8.39 11.86
N PRO A 14 -33.35 -9.71 11.61
CA PRO A 14 -32.15 -10.55 11.54
C PRO A 14 -31.29 -10.24 10.31
N ILE A 15 -31.93 -9.92 9.18
CA ILE A 15 -31.23 -9.61 7.92
C ILE A 15 -30.55 -8.23 8.02
N LEU A 16 -31.19 -7.24 8.67
CA LEU A 16 -30.58 -5.94 8.95
C LEU A 16 -29.46 -6.02 9.99
N ALA A 17 -29.60 -6.87 11.01
CA ALA A 17 -28.57 -7.11 12.01
C ALA A 17 -27.35 -7.85 11.43
N VAL A 18 -27.55 -8.77 10.49
CA VAL A 18 -26.47 -9.38 9.70
C VAL A 18 -25.86 -8.37 8.70
N TYR A 19 -26.64 -7.41 8.19
CA TYR A 19 -26.18 -6.32 7.31
C TYR A 19 -25.35 -5.24 8.03
N LEU A 20 -25.63 -5.01 9.31
CA LEU A 20 -24.86 -4.07 10.16
C LEU A 20 -23.65 -4.75 10.82
N ALA A 21 -23.64 -6.08 10.89
CA ALA A 21 -22.52 -6.87 11.41
C ALA A 21 -21.57 -7.40 10.33
N SER A 22 -21.95 -7.38 9.04
CA SER A 22 -21.05 -7.80 7.97
C SER A 22 -20.10 -6.66 7.60
N GLY A 23 -18.81 -6.87 7.89
CA GLY A 23 -17.72 -5.99 7.48
C GLY A 23 -17.56 -5.98 5.97
N ALA A 24 -18.49 -5.33 5.26
CA ALA A 24 -18.48 -5.18 3.82
C ALA A 24 -17.09 -4.73 3.38
N CYS A 25 -16.44 -5.59 2.60
CA CYS A 25 -15.15 -5.30 2.02
C CYS A 25 -15.39 -4.84 0.58
N PHE A 26 -14.45 -4.07 0.06
CA PHE A 26 -14.45 -3.69 -1.34
C PHE A 26 -13.14 -4.16 -1.95
N ILE A 27 -13.22 -4.64 -3.18
CA ILE A 27 -12.02 -4.69 -3.99
C ILE A 27 -11.71 -3.26 -4.37
N GLN A 28 -10.51 -2.80 -4.04
CA GLN A 28 -9.96 -1.56 -4.58
C GLN A 28 -8.83 -1.95 -5.52
N SER A 29 -8.89 -1.41 -6.73
CA SER A 29 -7.74 -1.32 -7.62
C SER A 29 -7.32 0.14 -7.57
N LEU A 30 -6.02 0.42 -7.69
CA LEU A 30 -5.46 1.77 -7.54
C LEU A 30 -5.86 2.73 -8.68
N LYS A 31 -6.71 2.26 -9.59
CA LYS A 31 -7.06 2.92 -10.83
C LYS A 31 -8.31 3.78 -10.67
N HIS A 32 -8.16 5.07 -10.90
CA HIS A 32 -9.27 6.02 -10.97
C HIS A 32 -10.14 5.79 -12.22
N SER A 33 -11.44 6.05 -12.05
CA SER A 33 -12.53 5.82 -12.98
C SER A 33 -12.43 6.67 -14.26
N LYS A 34 -11.99 6.06 -15.37
CA LYS A 34 -12.44 6.36 -16.76
C LYS A 34 -11.83 5.37 -17.78
N TYR A 35 -11.96 4.06 -17.53
CA TYR A 35 -11.59 3.04 -18.52
C TYR A 35 -12.75 2.67 -19.48
N SER A 36 -13.95 3.24 -19.30
CA SER A 36 -15.10 2.94 -20.17
C SER A 36 -14.92 3.42 -21.62
N SER A 37 -13.90 4.22 -21.92
CA SER A 37 -13.57 4.70 -23.26
C SER A 37 -12.31 4.07 -23.86
N ILE A 38 -11.56 3.25 -23.12
CA ILE A 38 -10.38 2.57 -23.67
C ILE A 38 -10.86 1.31 -24.39
N ARG A 39 -10.87 1.36 -25.73
CA ARG A 39 -11.11 0.20 -26.56
C ARG A 39 -9.97 -0.81 -26.33
N LEU A 40 -10.21 -1.79 -25.47
CA LEU A 40 -9.44 -3.03 -25.45
C LEU A 40 -9.49 -3.63 -26.86
N ARG A 41 -8.37 -4.15 -27.37
CA ARG A 41 -8.24 -4.75 -28.71
C ARG A 41 -9.51 -5.48 -29.14
N CYS A 42 -10.32 -4.81 -29.95
CA CYS A 42 -11.28 -5.46 -30.83
C CYS A 42 -10.60 -5.47 -32.20
N THR A 43 -10.06 -6.62 -32.57
CA THR A 43 -9.91 -6.98 -33.98
C THR A 43 -11.33 -7.10 -34.54
N GLY A 44 -11.90 -6.01 -35.05
CA GLY A 44 -13.24 -6.04 -35.59
C GLY A 44 -13.89 -4.68 -35.72
N GLU A 45 -13.90 -4.22 -36.97
CA GLU A 45 -14.81 -3.25 -37.60
C GLU A 45 -14.65 -1.75 -37.28
N GLU A 46 -14.33 -1.04 -38.35
CA GLU A 46 -14.32 0.40 -38.53
C GLU A 46 -15.68 1.00 -38.16
N VAL A 47 -15.76 1.60 -36.97
CA VAL A 47 -16.89 2.46 -36.64
C VAL A 47 -16.63 3.84 -37.25
N GLN A 48 -17.35 4.15 -38.33
CA GLN A 48 -17.61 5.49 -38.88
C GLN A 48 -16.48 6.22 -39.64
N GLY A 49 -15.74 5.53 -40.51
CA GLY A 49 -15.02 6.19 -41.61
C GLY A 49 -13.93 7.19 -41.23
N ARG A 50 -13.48 7.21 -39.97
CA ARG A 50 -12.24 7.86 -39.54
C ARG A 50 -11.26 6.77 -39.09
N PRO A 51 -10.03 6.72 -39.61
CA PRO A 51 -9.04 5.76 -39.14
C PRO A 51 -8.84 5.97 -37.65
N THR A 52 -9.28 4.98 -36.85
CA THR A 52 -9.01 4.99 -35.42
C THR A 52 -7.59 4.48 -35.26
N ILE A 53 -6.64 5.40 -35.29
CA ILE A 53 -5.21 5.09 -35.22
C ILE A 53 -4.94 4.38 -33.88
N SER A 54 -4.38 3.18 -33.96
CA SER A 54 -4.14 2.31 -32.80
C SER A 54 -3.00 2.81 -31.91
N PRO A 55 -2.92 2.32 -30.65
CA PRO A 55 -2.13 2.94 -29.59
C PRO A 55 -0.60 2.99 -29.70
N PRO A 56 0.12 2.41 -30.69
CA PRO A 56 1.52 2.77 -30.87
C PRO A 56 1.68 4.21 -31.37
N TYR A 57 0.85 4.59 -32.35
CA TYR A 57 1.07 5.81 -33.12
C TYR A 57 0.44 7.06 -32.48
N GLN A 58 -0.54 6.90 -31.59
CA GLN A 58 -1.26 8.05 -31.03
C GLN A 58 -0.36 8.92 -30.12
N PHE A 59 0.51 8.32 -29.30
CA PHE A 59 1.38 9.06 -28.39
C PHE A 59 2.42 9.87 -29.14
N TYR A 60 3.11 9.23 -30.10
CA TYR A 60 4.13 9.91 -30.90
C TYR A 60 3.52 11.01 -31.78
N ARG A 61 2.34 10.76 -32.38
CA ARG A 61 1.62 11.82 -33.13
C ARG A 61 1.29 13.04 -32.27
N LEU A 62 0.77 12.83 -31.05
CA LEU A 62 0.48 13.93 -30.12
C LEU A 62 1.77 14.67 -29.70
N ALA A 63 2.88 13.96 -29.58
CA ALA A 63 4.19 14.59 -29.35
C ALA A 63 4.65 15.41 -30.56
N CYS A 64 4.47 14.95 -31.80
CA CYS A 64 4.76 15.71 -33.02
C CYS A 64 3.91 16.99 -33.13
N GLU A 65 2.61 16.88 -32.84
CA GLU A 65 1.69 18.02 -32.81
C GLU A 65 2.15 19.07 -31.78
N ALA A 66 2.45 18.63 -30.55
CA ALA A 66 2.94 19.50 -29.48
C ALA A 66 4.30 20.13 -29.80
N ALA A 67 5.23 19.38 -30.39
CA ALA A 67 6.55 19.87 -30.79
C ALA A 67 6.41 20.98 -31.85
N LYS A 68 5.54 20.77 -32.84
CA LYS A 68 5.24 21.77 -33.87
C LYS A 68 4.66 23.06 -33.27
N GLU A 69 3.73 22.95 -32.33
CA GLU A 69 3.15 24.11 -31.63
C GLU A 69 4.20 24.86 -30.80
N ALA A 70 5.16 24.14 -30.21
CA ALA A 70 6.28 24.70 -29.45
C ALA A 70 7.42 25.24 -30.33
N GLY A 71 7.39 25.03 -31.65
CA GLY A 71 8.49 25.37 -32.55
C GLY A 71 9.76 24.54 -32.31
N LEU A 72 9.61 23.28 -31.91
CA LEU A 72 10.68 22.33 -31.60
C LEU A 72 10.60 21.11 -32.52
N GLU A 73 11.74 20.44 -32.66
CA GLU A 73 11.77 19.06 -33.16
C GLU A 73 11.16 18.10 -32.13
N VAL A 74 10.54 17.01 -32.60
CA VAL A 74 9.83 16.05 -31.72
C VAL A 74 10.74 15.42 -30.67
N GLU A 75 11.95 15.04 -31.06
CA GLU A 75 12.96 14.49 -30.15
C GLU A 75 13.31 15.48 -29.04
N GLN A 76 13.53 16.75 -29.40
CA GLN A 76 13.84 17.81 -28.44
C GLN A 76 12.67 18.06 -27.49
N TYR A 77 11.44 18.07 -28.00
CA TYR A 77 10.24 18.23 -27.17
C TYR A 77 10.11 17.09 -26.14
N ILE A 78 10.18 15.83 -26.58
CA ILE A 78 10.06 14.66 -25.68
C ILE A 78 11.23 14.64 -24.68
N CYS A 79 12.44 14.97 -25.12
CA CYS A 79 13.62 15.06 -24.25
C CYS A 79 13.41 16.11 -23.15
N ASN A 80 12.93 17.32 -23.49
CA ASN A 80 12.64 18.38 -22.51
C ASN A 80 11.60 17.94 -21.48
N VAL A 81 10.54 17.25 -21.92
CA VAL A 81 9.51 16.70 -21.02
C VAL A 81 10.13 15.63 -20.10
N GLY A 82 10.96 14.75 -20.63
CA GLY A 82 11.68 13.72 -19.89
C GLY A 82 12.63 14.29 -18.83
N GLU A 83 13.41 15.32 -19.18
CA GLU A 83 14.30 16.02 -18.26
C GLU A 83 13.52 16.69 -17.12
N ALA A 84 12.38 17.32 -17.43
CA ALA A 84 11.53 17.94 -16.42
C ALA A 84 10.89 16.90 -15.48
N ALA A 85 10.45 15.76 -16.01
CA ALA A 85 9.93 14.64 -15.22
C ALA A 85 11.01 14.03 -14.30
N ASP A 86 12.23 13.87 -14.81
CA ASP A 86 13.37 13.39 -14.03
C ASP A 86 13.78 14.39 -12.95
N LYS A 87 13.78 15.69 -13.26
CA LYS A 87 14.06 16.76 -12.29
C LYS A 87 13.02 16.76 -11.18
N PHE A 88 11.74 16.62 -11.50
CA PHE A 88 10.68 16.47 -10.51
C PHE A 88 10.91 15.24 -9.63
N THR A 89 11.18 14.08 -10.21
CA THR A 89 11.41 12.83 -9.45
C THR A 89 12.61 12.96 -8.49
N LYS A 90 13.69 13.63 -8.92
CA LYS A 90 14.87 13.89 -8.09
C LYS A 90 14.63 14.93 -6.97
N SER A 91 13.67 15.84 -7.15
CA SER A 91 13.37 16.90 -6.18
C SER A 91 12.82 16.39 -4.85
N LYS A 92 12.32 15.14 -4.81
CA LYS A 92 11.62 14.55 -3.65
C LYS A 92 10.36 15.31 -3.24
N GLU A 93 9.83 16.18 -4.10
CA GLU A 93 8.53 16.83 -3.93
C GLU A 93 7.42 15.76 -3.93
N VAL A 94 6.38 16.03 -3.17
CA VAL A 94 5.24 15.14 -2.99
C VAL A 94 3.98 15.87 -3.46
N VAL A 95 3.19 15.24 -4.32
CA VAL A 95 1.97 15.81 -4.89
C VAL A 95 0.74 15.17 -4.25
N ASP A 96 -0.16 16.01 -3.74
CA ASP A 96 -1.46 15.61 -3.18
C ASP A 96 -1.38 14.52 -2.11
N ARG A 97 -0.56 14.76 -1.06
CA ARG A 97 -0.39 13.81 0.05
C ARG A 97 -0.64 14.39 1.43
N ASP A 98 -1.14 15.62 1.57
CA ASP A 98 -1.29 16.24 2.89
C ASP A 98 -2.18 15.42 3.83
N ALA A 99 -3.32 14.94 3.33
CA ALA A 99 -4.21 14.09 4.11
C ALA A 99 -3.59 12.72 4.43
N PHE A 100 -2.80 12.16 3.51
CA PHE A 100 -2.07 10.91 3.73
C PHE A 100 -0.98 11.09 4.79
N VAL A 101 -0.17 12.17 4.71
CA VAL A 101 0.83 12.56 5.70
C VAL A 101 0.18 12.72 7.08
N ALA A 102 -0.96 13.42 7.16
CA ALA A 102 -1.69 13.62 8.40
C ALA A 102 -2.15 12.29 9.01
N ALA A 103 -2.66 11.36 8.22
CA ALA A 103 -3.07 10.04 8.70
C ALA A 103 -1.89 9.16 9.15
N ILE A 104 -0.74 9.26 8.47
CA ILE A 104 0.49 8.60 8.90
C ILE A 104 0.98 9.17 10.24
N LYS A 105 1.01 10.50 10.38
CA LYS A 105 1.36 11.15 11.66
C LYS A 105 0.43 10.69 12.76
N ASP A 106 -0.89 10.77 12.56
CA ASP A 106 -1.89 10.30 13.52
C ASP A 106 -1.66 8.83 13.91
N ALA A 107 -1.36 7.95 12.95
CA ALA A 107 -1.03 6.55 13.22
C ALA A 107 0.24 6.35 14.06
N MET A 108 1.27 7.19 13.88
CA MET A 108 2.50 7.14 14.68
C MET A 108 2.23 7.47 16.16
N PHE A 109 1.31 8.40 16.44
CA PHE A 109 1.04 8.87 17.81
C PHE A 109 -0.08 8.12 18.53
N SER A 110 -0.90 7.31 17.84
CA SER A 110 -2.15 6.76 18.39
C SER A 110 -2.07 5.39 19.10
N GLN A 111 -0.89 4.78 19.25
CA GLN A 111 -0.70 3.44 19.86
C GLN A 111 -1.57 2.35 19.21
N THR A 112 -1.83 2.49 17.91
CA THR A 112 -2.67 1.57 17.14
C THR A 112 -1.83 0.66 16.25
N PHE A 113 -2.38 -0.51 15.93
CA PHE A 113 -1.94 -1.32 14.80
C PHE A 113 -2.54 -0.75 13.51
N THR A 114 -1.67 -0.24 12.66
CA THR A 114 -2.02 0.41 11.40
C THR A 114 -1.43 -0.33 10.23
N LEU A 115 -2.22 -0.54 9.19
CA LEU A 115 -1.73 -0.98 7.87
C LEU A 115 -1.72 0.19 6.90
N VAL A 116 -0.61 0.35 6.18
CA VAL A 116 -0.47 1.32 5.09
C VAL A 116 -0.31 0.54 3.79
N LEU A 117 -1.29 0.64 2.91
CA LEU A 117 -1.35 -0.16 1.69
C LEU A 117 -1.34 0.76 0.47
N GLY A 118 -0.73 0.34 -0.63
CA GLY A 118 -0.80 1.06 -1.89
C GLY A 118 0.17 0.46 -2.89
N GLY A 119 -0.01 0.70 -4.19
CA GLY A 119 0.81 0.08 -5.22
C GLY A 119 2.30 0.43 -5.13
N LYS A 120 3.10 -0.31 -5.88
CA LYS A 120 4.51 0.01 -6.09
C LYS A 120 4.64 1.41 -6.69
N ASN A 121 5.70 2.11 -6.27
CA ASN A 121 6.10 3.42 -6.80
C ASN A 121 5.09 4.58 -6.61
N LEU A 122 4.14 4.47 -5.67
CA LEU A 122 3.21 5.57 -5.32
C LEU A 122 3.79 6.60 -4.34
N GLY A 123 5.09 6.57 -4.07
CA GLY A 123 5.75 7.51 -3.15
C GLY A 123 5.53 7.23 -1.65
N LYS A 124 5.05 6.04 -1.26
CA LYS A 124 4.81 5.67 0.15
C LYS A 124 6.04 5.89 1.03
N THR A 125 7.16 5.27 0.68
CA THR A 125 8.45 5.38 1.41
C THR A 125 8.94 6.83 1.47
N LEU A 126 8.73 7.62 0.41
CA LEU A 126 9.12 9.03 0.36
C LEU A 126 8.32 9.86 1.39
N VAL A 127 7.00 9.70 1.39
CA VAL A 127 6.11 10.35 2.36
C VAL A 127 6.44 9.92 3.79
N LEU A 128 6.67 8.63 4.01
CA LEU A 128 6.99 8.09 5.33
C LEU A 128 8.29 8.67 5.88
N LYS A 129 9.37 8.71 5.09
CA LYS A 129 10.64 9.31 5.51
C LYS A 129 10.48 10.80 5.85
N GLY A 130 9.71 11.54 5.05
CA GLY A 130 9.38 12.93 5.34
C GLY A 130 8.57 13.09 6.63
N ALA A 131 7.54 12.26 6.83
CA ALA A 131 6.69 12.29 8.01
C ALA A 131 7.45 11.91 9.29
N THR A 132 8.30 10.88 9.24
CA THR A 132 9.18 10.46 10.35
C THR A 132 10.14 11.58 10.73
N CYS A 133 10.84 12.17 9.75
CA CYS A 133 11.76 13.28 9.99
C CYS A 133 11.04 14.48 10.62
N ALA A 134 9.85 14.82 10.12
CA ALA A 134 9.05 15.90 10.70
C ALA A 134 8.62 15.58 12.14
N ALA A 135 8.15 14.35 12.40
CA ALA A 135 7.67 13.92 13.71
C ALA A 135 8.78 13.86 14.76
N GLU A 136 10.00 13.44 14.40
CA GLU A 136 11.14 13.37 15.33
C GLU A 136 11.74 14.75 15.64
N ASN A 137 11.61 15.72 14.73
CA ASN A 137 12.16 17.07 14.89
C ASN A 137 11.15 18.07 15.51
N GLU A 138 9.92 17.64 15.82
CA GLU A 138 8.97 18.50 16.54
C GLU A 138 9.51 18.79 17.96
N VAL A 139 9.52 20.07 18.36
CA VAL A 139 10.20 20.62 19.57
C VAL A 139 9.74 19.98 20.90
N GLN A 140 8.70 19.14 20.87
CA GLN A 140 8.13 18.41 22.01
C GLN A 140 7.84 16.93 21.66
N ALA A 141 8.51 16.38 20.65
CA ALA A 141 8.27 15.02 20.20
C ALA A 141 8.76 14.00 21.24
N ASN A 142 7.86 13.61 22.14
CA ASN A 142 8.04 12.43 23.01
C ASN A 142 7.75 11.15 22.21
N LEU A 143 8.44 10.95 21.08
CA LEU A 143 8.21 9.84 20.16
C LEU A 143 9.54 9.28 19.65
N THR A 144 9.72 7.97 19.80
CA THR A 144 10.79 7.19 19.19
C THR A 144 10.22 6.37 18.04
N ILE A 145 10.69 6.62 16.81
CA ILE A 145 10.24 5.87 15.63
C ILE A 145 11.29 4.84 15.20
N ILE A 146 11.09 3.55 15.46
CA ILE A 146 11.99 2.51 14.95
C ILE A 146 11.53 2.19 13.52
N ASP A 147 12.25 2.71 12.52
CA ASP A 147 11.98 2.54 11.10
C ASP A 147 12.79 1.38 10.51
N ILE A 148 12.10 0.30 10.14
CA ILE A 148 12.68 -0.92 9.58
C ILE A 148 12.35 -0.96 8.09
N ASP A 149 13.38 -0.98 7.23
CA ASP A 149 13.22 -1.20 5.79
C ASP A 149 13.55 -2.67 5.45
N MET A 150 12.52 -3.47 5.21
CA MET A 150 12.71 -4.89 4.87
C MET A 150 13.26 -5.11 3.46
N ARG A 151 13.40 -4.06 2.63
CA ARG A 151 14.07 -4.17 1.34
C ARG A 151 15.58 -4.30 1.47
N GLU A 152 16.17 -3.78 2.55
CA GLU A 152 17.61 -3.87 2.79
C GLU A 152 18.07 -5.31 3.02
N ASP A 153 17.23 -6.13 3.67
CA ASP A 153 17.49 -7.55 3.92
C ASP A 153 16.17 -8.36 3.89
N PRO A 154 15.67 -8.73 2.69
CA PRO A 154 14.35 -9.33 2.51
C PRO A 154 14.14 -10.67 3.21
N ASN A 155 15.22 -11.42 3.49
CA ASN A 155 15.16 -12.73 4.11
C ASN A 155 15.35 -12.66 5.63
N LYS A 156 15.53 -11.47 6.18
CA LYS A 156 15.80 -11.29 7.60
C LYS A 156 14.53 -11.48 8.44
N PRO A 157 14.59 -12.24 9.55
CA PRO A 157 13.50 -12.28 10.51
C PRO A 157 13.17 -10.89 11.07
N LEU A 158 11.88 -10.58 11.23
CA LEU A 158 11.41 -9.25 11.66
C LEU A 158 12.08 -8.76 12.95
N PHE A 159 12.17 -9.60 13.98
CA PHE A 159 12.78 -9.22 15.26
C PHE A 159 14.28 -8.92 15.13
N SER A 160 14.98 -9.67 14.27
CA SER A 160 16.40 -9.41 13.99
C SER A 160 16.57 -8.06 13.31
N ALA A 161 15.72 -7.73 12.33
CA ALA A 161 15.72 -6.42 11.68
C ALA A 161 15.41 -5.26 12.65
N ILE A 162 14.47 -5.46 13.59
CA ILE A 162 14.14 -4.48 14.63
C ILE A 162 15.36 -4.22 15.52
N PHE A 163 16.02 -5.27 16.02
CA PHE A 163 17.16 -5.10 16.93
C PHE A 163 18.37 -4.44 16.25
N ASP A 164 18.66 -4.82 15.01
CA ASP A 164 19.69 -4.15 14.21
C ASP A 164 19.39 -2.66 14.06
N ARG A 165 18.12 -2.31 13.85
CA ARG A 165 17.72 -0.91 13.76
C ARG A 165 17.88 -0.18 15.08
N ILE A 166 17.48 -0.79 16.19
CA ILE A 166 17.64 -0.23 17.54
C ILE A 166 19.13 0.01 17.83
N ASP A 167 20.01 -0.95 17.54
CA ASP A 167 21.47 -0.80 17.77
C ASP A 167 22.06 0.36 16.95
N LYS A 168 21.60 0.53 15.70
CA LYS A 168 22.08 1.59 14.80
C LYS A 168 21.51 2.97 15.13
N LYS A 169 20.40 3.08 15.86
CA LYS A 169 19.66 4.33 15.97
C LYS A 169 20.36 5.36 16.85
N THR A 170 20.71 5.01 18.09
CA THR A 170 21.51 5.89 18.96
C THR A 170 22.38 5.09 19.94
N PRO A 171 23.48 5.69 20.46
CA PRO A 171 24.27 5.08 21.52
C PRO A 171 23.48 4.79 22.80
N SER A 172 22.42 5.56 23.09
CA SER A 172 21.54 5.32 24.24
C SER A 172 20.67 4.06 24.05
N PHE A 173 20.27 3.74 22.82
CA PHE A 173 19.59 2.49 22.49
C PHE A 173 20.50 1.28 22.64
N ARG A 174 21.77 1.38 22.22
CA ARG A 174 22.76 0.31 22.45
C ARG A 174 22.94 0.02 23.95
N LYS A 175 23.04 1.06 24.80
CA LYS A 175 23.12 0.87 26.26
C LYS A 175 21.86 0.24 26.85
N LEU A 176 20.68 0.56 26.31
CA LEU A 176 19.42 -0.10 26.71
C LEU A 176 19.42 -1.57 26.30
N LEU A 177 19.85 -1.89 25.07
CA LEU A 177 20.03 -3.26 24.62
C LEU A 177 21.01 -4.01 25.52
N GLU A 178 22.19 -3.46 25.80
CA GLU A 178 23.18 -4.04 26.71
C GLU A 178 22.62 -4.26 28.13
N LYS A 179 21.72 -3.39 28.61
CA LYS A 179 21.10 -3.54 29.93
C LYS A 179 20.11 -4.70 30.00
N PHE A 180 19.24 -4.82 29.00
CA PHE A 180 18.23 -5.89 28.95
C PHE A 180 18.80 -7.21 28.44
N ALA A 181 19.98 -7.12 27.84
CA ALA A 181 20.55 -8.16 27.03
C ALA A 181 22.09 -8.09 27.07
N PRO A 182 22.71 -8.21 28.27
CA PRO A 182 24.15 -7.98 28.47
C PRO A 182 25.06 -8.98 27.76
N LYS A 183 24.51 -10.13 27.34
CA LYS A 183 25.20 -11.12 26.49
C LYS A 183 24.92 -10.96 24.99
N LEU A 184 24.05 -10.04 24.58
CA LEU A 184 23.56 -9.96 23.19
C LEU A 184 24.36 -9.02 22.29
N ALA A 185 25.16 -8.10 22.85
CA ALA A 185 25.91 -7.11 22.07
C ALA A 185 27.03 -7.72 21.20
N SER A 186 27.48 -8.95 21.49
CA SER A 186 28.47 -9.66 20.66
C SER A 186 27.93 -10.93 19.98
N ASP A 187 27.07 -11.71 20.65
CA ASP A 187 26.80 -13.11 20.24
C ASP A 187 25.40 -13.33 19.63
N PHE A 188 24.43 -12.44 19.85
CA PHE A 188 23.03 -12.70 19.48
C PHE A 188 22.73 -12.51 17.99
N ILE A 189 23.44 -11.60 17.33
CA ILE A 189 23.34 -11.43 15.88
C ILE A 189 23.85 -12.71 15.19
N GLN A 190 24.90 -13.35 15.73
CA GLN A 190 25.38 -14.64 15.25
C GLN A 190 24.48 -15.84 15.65
N PHE A 191 23.87 -15.78 16.84
CA PHE A 191 22.97 -16.83 17.36
C PHE A 191 21.61 -16.84 16.65
N LEU A 192 21.02 -15.68 16.37
CA LEU A 192 19.78 -15.59 15.57
C LEU A 192 19.99 -16.03 14.11
N SER A 193 21.20 -15.85 13.57
CA SER A 193 21.56 -16.33 12.22
C SER A 193 21.90 -17.84 12.18
N ARG A 194 22.25 -18.46 13.31
CA ARG A 194 22.54 -19.89 13.40
C ARG A 194 21.36 -20.65 14.03
N ARG A 195 20.47 -21.16 13.18
CA ARG A 195 19.57 -22.28 13.53
C ARG A 195 20.41 -23.44 14.09
N GLN A 196 20.52 -23.60 15.41
CA GLN A 196 20.85 -24.91 16.00
C GLN A 196 20.54 -25.00 17.51
N THR A 197 19.52 -25.82 17.79
CA THR A 197 19.48 -26.88 18.80
C THR A 197 20.58 -26.88 19.87
N THR A 198 20.39 -26.18 20.98
CA THR A 198 21.02 -26.60 22.24
C THR A 198 20.06 -26.42 23.40
N LYS A 199 19.88 -27.52 24.14
CA LYS A 199 19.11 -27.60 25.39
C LYS A 199 19.76 -26.67 26.41
N THR A 200 19.25 -25.45 26.53
CA THR A 200 19.52 -24.57 27.67
C THR A 200 18.20 -24.32 28.39
N SER A 201 18.26 -24.17 29.71
CA SER A 201 17.09 -24.25 30.60
C SER A 201 15.99 -23.27 30.20
N ASP A 202 14.74 -23.74 30.23
CA ASP A 202 13.52 -23.03 29.79
C ASP A 202 13.36 -21.61 30.39
N LEU A 203 13.98 -21.33 31.54
CA LEU A 203 13.98 -20.01 32.19
C LEU A 203 14.90 -18.98 31.50
N VAL A 204 16.02 -19.42 30.93
CA VAL A 204 16.96 -18.55 30.20
C VAL A 204 16.44 -18.26 28.80
N GLU A 205 15.79 -19.23 28.15
CA GLU A 205 15.09 -19.03 26.87
C GLU A 205 13.89 -18.08 27.00
N GLN A 206 13.16 -18.11 28.12
CA GLN A 206 12.04 -17.18 28.37
C GLN A 206 12.51 -15.73 28.61
N LEU A 207 13.59 -15.53 29.38
CA LEU A 207 14.16 -14.20 29.66
C LEU A 207 14.93 -13.60 28.46
N LEU A 208 15.45 -14.43 27.56
CA LEU A 208 16.16 -13.99 26.34
C LEU A 208 15.28 -13.97 25.10
N SER A 209 13.96 -14.22 25.24
CA SER A 209 13.09 -14.20 24.07
C SER A 209 13.09 -12.79 23.44
N PRO A 210 13.28 -12.66 22.11
CA PRO A 210 13.22 -11.40 21.38
C PRO A 210 12.04 -10.48 21.77
N LYS A 211 10.91 -11.10 22.10
CA LYS A 211 9.68 -10.46 22.53
C LYS A 211 9.79 -9.79 23.90
N VAL A 212 10.33 -10.49 24.90
CA VAL A 212 10.51 -9.96 26.26
C VAL A 212 11.52 -8.82 26.25
N THR A 213 12.63 -8.99 25.51
CA THR A 213 13.65 -7.94 25.37
C THR A 213 13.08 -6.69 24.71
N LEU A 214 12.38 -6.83 23.57
CA LEU A 214 11.79 -5.69 22.86
C LEU A 214 10.74 -4.98 23.72
N ARG A 215 9.87 -5.74 24.41
CA ARG A 215 8.90 -5.18 25.35
C ARG A 215 9.58 -4.39 26.47
N GLY A 216 10.61 -4.95 27.11
CA GLY A 216 11.35 -4.26 28.18
C GLY A 216 12.03 -2.97 27.73
N ILE A 217 12.57 -2.94 26.51
CA ILE A 217 13.11 -1.72 25.89
C ILE A 217 12.00 -0.69 25.72
N ILE A 218 10.88 -1.06 25.10
CA ILE A 218 9.74 -0.14 24.86
C ILE A 218 9.20 0.42 26.18
N SER A 219 8.95 -0.44 27.18
CA SER A 219 8.48 0.00 28.50
C SER A 219 9.45 0.98 29.16
N THR A 220 10.77 0.76 29.02
CA THR A 220 11.76 1.67 29.59
C THR A 220 11.76 3.04 28.93
N LEU A 221 11.60 3.09 27.60
CA LEU A 221 11.49 4.36 26.87
C LEU A 221 10.26 5.14 27.32
N MET A 222 9.13 4.44 27.46
CA MET A 222 7.88 5.04 27.89
C MET A 222 7.95 5.52 29.34
N GLU A 223 8.38 4.67 30.28
CA GLU A 223 8.36 4.98 31.71
C GLU A 223 9.45 5.97 32.13
N LYS A 224 10.67 5.85 31.57
CA LYS A 224 11.82 6.65 32.03
C LYS A 224 12.09 7.88 31.20
N GLN A 225 11.76 7.84 29.91
CA GLN A 225 12.00 8.96 29.01
C GLN A 225 10.69 9.68 28.62
N GLY A 226 9.53 9.15 29.03
CA GLY A 226 8.23 9.68 28.61
C GLY A 226 7.96 9.49 27.12
N ASN A 227 8.80 8.72 26.42
CA ASN A 227 8.78 8.58 24.97
C ASN A 227 7.85 7.45 24.55
N ARG A 228 6.83 7.79 23.75
CA ARG A 228 6.06 6.78 23.02
C ARG A 228 6.96 6.10 22.00
N THR A 229 6.70 4.84 21.70
CA THR A 229 7.44 4.12 20.65
C THR A 229 6.51 3.80 19.48
N CYS A 230 6.99 4.02 18.25
CA CYS A 230 6.35 3.58 17.02
C CYS A 230 7.27 2.62 16.27
N LEU A 231 6.80 1.40 16.02
CA LEU A 231 7.46 0.44 15.13
C LEU A 231 6.91 0.63 13.72
N MET A 232 7.74 1.07 12.79
CA MET A 232 7.36 1.30 11.40
C MET A 232 8.12 0.33 10.50
N VAL A 233 7.41 -0.57 9.81
CA VAL A 233 8.01 -1.63 8.98
C VAL A 233 7.63 -1.40 7.52
N ASP A 234 8.59 -0.95 6.70
CA ASP A 234 8.42 -0.80 5.24
C ASP A 234 8.62 -2.14 4.52
N GLU A 235 7.77 -2.38 3.52
CA GLU A 235 7.58 -3.70 2.86
C GLU A 235 7.44 -4.87 3.85
N ALA A 236 6.56 -4.74 4.83
CA ALA A 236 6.30 -5.75 5.86
C ALA A 236 5.90 -7.12 5.29
N ASN A 237 5.41 -7.19 4.05
CA ASN A 237 5.14 -8.44 3.34
C ASN A 237 6.38 -9.29 3.05
N LEU A 238 7.59 -8.71 3.08
CA LEU A 238 8.84 -9.47 2.98
C LEU A 238 9.16 -10.18 4.30
N ALA A 239 8.96 -9.51 5.43
CA ALA A 239 9.20 -10.08 6.76
C ALA A 239 8.11 -11.07 7.20
N LEU A 240 6.88 -10.85 6.74
CA LEU A 240 5.69 -11.63 7.10
C LEU A 240 5.01 -12.14 5.82
N PRO A 241 5.64 -13.05 5.07
CA PRO A 241 5.19 -13.47 3.74
C PRO A 241 3.94 -14.35 3.79
N GLY A 242 3.81 -15.19 4.83
CA GLY A 242 2.59 -15.90 5.17
C GLY A 242 2.15 -17.04 4.24
N LEU A 243 2.96 -17.37 3.23
CA LEU A 243 2.59 -18.32 2.17
C LEU A 243 3.13 -19.75 2.39
N LEU A 244 4.22 -19.92 3.14
CA LEU A 244 4.84 -21.21 3.43
C LEU A 244 4.56 -21.63 4.88
N ASP A 245 4.33 -22.92 5.12
CA ASP A 245 4.03 -23.45 6.45
C ASP A 245 5.15 -23.21 7.47
N SER A 246 6.42 -23.22 7.03
CA SER A 246 7.58 -22.90 7.86
C SER A 246 7.56 -21.47 8.38
N ASP A 247 7.09 -20.54 7.56
CA ASP A 247 7.14 -19.10 7.82
C ASP A 247 5.88 -18.65 8.55
N ARG A 248 4.78 -19.40 8.36
CA ARG A 248 3.48 -19.13 8.99
C ARG A 248 3.58 -19.13 10.50
N ALA A 249 4.22 -20.13 11.12
CA ALA A 249 4.33 -20.20 12.58
C ALA A 249 5.10 -19.01 13.18
N GLU A 250 6.16 -18.55 12.50
CA GLU A 250 6.93 -17.39 12.92
C GLU A 250 6.13 -16.09 12.72
N ALA A 251 5.52 -15.92 11.55
CA ALA A 251 4.66 -14.78 11.25
C ALA A 251 3.49 -14.66 12.24
N THR A 252 2.81 -15.78 12.55
CA THR A 252 1.74 -15.83 13.57
C THR A 252 2.26 -15.34 14.92
N ARG A 253 3.42 -15.84 15.37
CA ARG A 253 4.02 -15.43 16.64
C ARG A 253 4.40 -13.95 16.65
N ALA A 254 4.94 -13.42 15.55
CA ALA A 254 5.28 -12.01 15.43
C ALA A 254 4.02 -11.13 15.47
N LEU A 255 2.99 -11.49 14.70
CA LEU A 255 1.72 -10.75 14.64
C LEU A 255 1.02 -10.72 16.00
N GLN A 256 0.93 -11.85 16.70
CA GLN A 256 0.36 -11.90 18.05
C GLN A 256 1.09 -10.96 19.02
N PHE A 257 2.42 -10.86 18.91
CA PHE A 257 3.20 -9.97 19.75
C PHE A 257 2.97 -8.49 19.39
N LEU A 258 2.87 -8.15 18.11
CA LEU A 258 2.53 -6.78 17.68
C LEU A 258 1.12 -6.36 18.11
N VAL A 259 0.15 -7.30 18.08
CA VAL A 259 -1.20 -7.07 18.61
C VAL A 259 -1.18 -6.88 20.13
N MET A 260 -0.38 -7.67 20.86
CA MET A 260 -0.19 -7.49 22.29
C MET A 260 0.35 -6.09 22.62
N LEU A 261 1.42 -5.65 21.94
CA LEU A 261 2.03 -4.33 22.15
C LEU A 261 1.07 -3.15 21.91
N THR A 262 0.17 -3.28 20.95
CA THR A 262 -0.77 -2.21 20.55
C THR A 262 -2.06 -2.26 21.34
N LYS A 263 -2.84 -3.35 21.22
CA LYS A 263 -4.21 -3.44 21.75
C LYS A 263 -4.28 -3.80 23.22
N GLN A 264 -3.42 -4.71 23.68
CA GLN A 264 -3.50 -5.25 25.05
C GLN A 264 -2.71 -4.38 26.03
N GLU A 265 -1.49 -4.02 25.69
CA GLU A 265 -0.59 -3.29 26.60
C GLU A 265 -0.48 -1.79 26.28
N GLN A 266 -0.91 -1.36 25.08
CA GLN A 266 -0.84 0.03 24.63
C GLN A 266 0.55 0.67 24.81
N LEU A 267 1.61 -0.12 24.63
CA LEU A 267 2.99 0.33 24.82
C LEU A 267 3.57 1.01 23.57
N ALA A 268 3.10 0.62 22.39
CA ALA A 268 3.64 1.12 21.12
C ALA A 268 2.57 1.24 20.03
N SER A 269 2.83 2.13 19.08
CA SER A 269 2.18 2.13 17.77
C SER A 269 2.90 1.14 16.85
N VAL A 270 2.16 0.45 15.98
CA VAL A 270 2.74 -0.42 14.94
C VAL A 270 2.17 0.00 13.60
N VAL A 271 3.05 0.31 12.65
CA VAL A 271 2.69 0.70 11.28
C VAL A 271 3.36 -0.28 10.33
N LEU A 272 2.59 -1.18 9.73
CA LEU A 272 3.08 -2.08 8.68
C LEU A 272 2.73 -1.50 7.32
N ILE A 273 3.72 -1.31 6.47
CA ILE A 273 3.55 -0.77 5.12
C ILE A 273 3.79 -1.88 4.11
N SER A 274 2.94 -1.97 3.09
CA SER A 274 3.11 -2.94 2.01
C SER A 274 2.74 -2.34 0.67
N SER A 275 3.48 -2.76 -0.37
CA SER A 275 3.11 -2.48 -1.75
C SER A 275 1.99 -3.38 -2.30
N GLU A 276 1.47 -4.30 -1.50
CA GLU A 276 0.47 -5.28 -1.89
C GLU A 276 -0.87 -4.99 -1.23
N LEU A 277 -1.89 -4.67 -2.04
CA LEU A 277 -3.23 -4.42 -1.51
C LEU A 277 -3.88 -5.67 -0.91
N ALA A 278 -3.42 -6.86 -1.30
CA ALA A 278 -3.86 -8.14 -0.76
C ALA A 278 -3.22 -8.49 0.60
N TYR A 279 -2.30 -7.67 1.11
CA TYR A 279 -1.57 -7.97 2.33
C TYR A 279 -2.44 -8.25 3.55
N PRO A 280 -3.55 -7.53 3.82
CA PRO A 280 -4.46 -7.88 4.92
C PRO A 280 -4.95 -9.34 4.83
N TYR A 281 -5.33 -9.79 3.64
CA TYR A 281 -5.79 -11.16 3.45
C TYR A 281 -4.69 -12.19 3.75
N ARG A 282 -3.43 -11.89 3.42
CA ARG A 282 -2.28 -12.76 3.78
C ARG A 282 -2.05 -12.81 5.29
N LEU A 283 -2.17 -11.67 5.97
CA LEU A 283 -2.09 -11.61 7.43
C LEU A 283 -3.20 -12.44 8.08
N GLN A 284 -4.42 -12.39 7.53
CA GLN A 284 -5.53 -13.23 7.99
C GLN A 284 -5.24 -14.72 7.79
N ALA A 285 -4.64 -15.11 6.66
CA ALA A 285 -4.18 -16.48 6.44
C ALA A 285 -3.11 -16.91 7.47
N CYS A 286 -2.32 -15.97 8.01
CA CYS A 286 -1.40 -16.19 9.12
C CYS A 286 -2.07 -16.21 10.51
N GLY A 287 -3.40 -16.27 10.58
CA GLY A 287 -4.14 -16.30 11.84
C GLY A 287 -4.30 -14.94 12.52
N MET A 288 -4.02 -13.83 11.82
CA MET A 288 -4.35 -12.50 12.33
C MET A 288 -5.86 -12.26 12.26
N ASN A 289 -6.46 -11.80 13.36
CA ASN A 289 -7.80 -11.24 13.28
C ASN A 289 -7.72 -9.81 12.70
N LEU A 290 -8.30 -9.58 11.53
CA LEU A 290 -8.28 -8.26 10.90
C LEU A 290 -8.96 -7.18 11.74
N GLN A 291 -9.81 -7.54 12.70
CA GLN A 291 -10.38 -6.60 13.66
C GLN A 291 -9.32 -5.99 14.61
N ASP A 292 -8.20 -6.68 14.82
CA ASP A 292 -7.08 -6.16 15.62
C ASP A 292 -6.30 -5.07 14.89
N VAL A 293 -6.42 -4.98 13.55
CA VAL A 293 -5.95 -3.80 12.80
C VAL A 293 -6.94 -2.66 13.04
N GLN A 294 -6.57 -1.64 13.81
CA GLN A 294 -7.47 -0.52 14.12
C GLN A 294 -7.58 0.48 12.97
N LYS A 295 -6.49 0.69 12.21
CA LYS A 295 -6.44 1.66 11.11
C LYS A 295 -5.90 1.00 9.84
N ILE A 296 -6.55 1.26 8.70
CA ILE A 296 -6.04 0.89 7.38
C ILE A 296 -6.02 2.17 6.55
N VAL A 297 -4.85 2.55 6.08
CA VAL A 297 -4.58 3.76 5.32
C VAL A 297 -4.16 3.34 3.92
N ILE A 298 -4.85 3.85 2.89
CA ILE A 298 -4.58 3.50 1.50
C ILE A 298 -3.93 4.69 0.80
N ALA A 299 -2.71 4.49 0.31
CA ALA A 299 -2.06 5.39 -0.62
C ALA A 299 -2.57 5.10 -2.04
N ASN A 300 -3.42 5.99 -2.54
CA ASN A 300 -3.94 5.95 -3.91
C ASN A 300 -2.98 6.61 -4.90
N GLU A 301 -3.23 6.41 -6.19
CA GLU A 301 -2.60 7.19 -7.25
C GLU A 301 -2.94 8.68 -7.14
N VAL A 302 -2.17 9.55 -7.79
CA VAL A 302 -2.46 10.99 -7.83
C VAL A 302 -3.77 11.23 -8.62
N PRO A 303 -4.73 12.02 -8.09
CA PRO A 303 -5.96 12.31 -8.81
C PRO A 303 -5.72 12.98 -10.16
N LYS A 304 -6.65 12.79 -11.11
CA LYS A 304 -6.53 13.31 -12.49
C LYS A 304 -6.14 14.79 -12.54
N GLY A 305 -6.84 15.63 -11.76
CA GLY A 305 -6.61 17.08 -11.78
C GLY A 305 -5.17 17.45 -11.43
N GLU A 306 -4.66 16.89 -10.33
CA GLU A 306 -3.29 17.14 -9.86
C GLU A 306 -2.25 16.50 -10.77
N MET A 307 -2.52 15.31 -11.30
CA MET A 307 -1.60 14.63 -12.22
C MET A 307 -1.48 15.38 -13.56
N LEU A 308 -2.58 15.86 -14.13
CA LEU A 308 -2.55 16.69 -15.34
C LEU A 308 -1.85 18.02 -15.07
N ASN A 309 -2.14 18.67 -13.94
CA ASN A 309 -1.47 19.92 -13.55
C ASN A 309 0.05 19.73 -13.44
N LEU A 310 0.50 18.62 -12.86
CA LEU A 310 1.91 18.23 -12.80
C LEU A 310 2.50 18.09 -14.21
N MET A 311 1.91 17.25 -15.07
CA MET A 311 2.45 16.98 -16.41
C MET A 311 2.47 18.24 -17.28
N VAL A 312 1.41 19.03 -17.27
CA VAL A 312 1.30 20.23 -18.10
C VAL A 312 2.20 21.35 -17.58
N LYS A 313 2.08 21.73 -16.30
CA LYS A 313 2.76 22.94 -15.81
C LYS A 313 4.20 22.71 -15.36
N ARG A 314 4.52 21.50 -14.88
CA ARG A 314 5.87 21.21 -14.37
C ARG A 314 6.71 20.45 -15.39
N TRP A 315 6.11 19.53 -16.17
CA TRP A 315 6.83 18.80 -17.20
C TRP A 315 6.75 19.45 -18.59
N ASN A 316 5.97 20.53 -18.73
CA ASN A 316 5.79 21.25 -19.98
C ASN A 316 5.24 20.36 -21.11
N MET A 317 4.42 19.36 -20.74
CA MET A 317 3.73 18.47 -21.65
C MET A 317 2.45 19.14 -22.17
N SER A 318 2.10 18.97 -23.44
CA SER A 318 0.80 19.41 -23.97
C SER A 318 -0.36 18.74 -23.25
N GLU A 319 -1.50 19.42 -23.17
CA GLU A 319 -2.68 18.91 -22.47
C GLU A 319 -3.16 17.57 -23.05
N ASP A 320 -3.21 17.44 -24.37
CA ASP A 320 -3.65 16.22 -25.05
C ASP A 320 -2.72 15.03 -24.79
N LEU A 321 -1.40 15.26 -24.82
CA LEU A 321 -0.43 14.20 -24.51
C LEU A 321 -0.53 13.80 -23.03
N ALA A 322 -0.72 14.77 -22.12
CA ALA A 322 -0.91 14.52 -20.70
C ALA A 322 -2.20 13.74 -20.41
N GLU A 323 -3.31 14.06 -21.10
CA GLU A 323 -4.56 13.31 -21.02
C GLU A 323 -4.36 11.85 -21.44
N GLN A 324 -3.62 11.64 -22.53
CA GLN A 324 -3.33 10.31 -23.05
C GLN A 324 -2.44 9.52 -22.09
N PHE A 325 -1.38 10.12 -21.53
CA PHE A 325 -0.57 9.48 -20.49
C PHE A 325 -1.41 9.11 -19.26
N PHE A 326 -2.26 10.03 -18.77
CA PHE A 326 -3.13 9.74 -17.63
C PHE A 326 -4.11 8.59 -17.93
N ALA A 327 -4.67 8.51 -19.14
CA ALA A 327 -5.60 7.46 -19.49
C ALA A 327 -4.99 6.05 -19.39
N TYR A 328 -3.71 5.90 -19.76
CA TYR A 328 -3.03 4.61 -19.76
C TYR A 328 -2.28 4.32 -18.47
N CYS A 329 -1.57 5.31 -17.94
CA CYS A 329 -0.68 5.18 -16.78
C CYS A 329 -1.35 5.57 -15.45
N GLY A 330 -2.54 6.17 -15.50
CA GLY A 330 -3.24 6.65 -14.30
C GLY A 330 -2.48 7.78 -13.61
N GLY A 331 -2.60 7.84 -12.28
CA GLY A 331 -1.91 8.81 -11.43
C GLY A 331 -0.57 8.29 -10.88
N ASN A 332 0.05 7.33 -11.57
CA ASN A 332 1.34 6.77 -11.17
C ASN A 332 2.47 7.56 -11.83
N ILE A 333 3.10 8.45 -11.06
CA ILE A 333 4.17 9.34 -11.52
C ILE A 333 5.34 8.54 -12.13
N ASP A 334 5.81 7.48 -11.46
CA ASP A 334 6.91 6.65 -11.96
C ASP A 334 6.58 5.98 -13.30
N LEU A 335 5.35 5.47 -13.43
CA LEU A 335 4.89 4.85 -14.67
C LEU A 335 4.82 5.87 -15.81
N CYS A 336 4.33 7.09 -15.55
CA CYS A 336 4.36 8.17 -16.54
C CYS A 336 5.80 8.57 -16.92
N CYS A 337 6.72 8.68 -15.96
CA CYS A 337 8.13 8.96 -16.24
C CYS A 337 8.76 7.88 -17.14
N ARG A 338 8.53 6.60 -16.83
CA ARG A 338 8.96 5.47 -17.68
C ARG A 338 8.31 5.52 -19.05
N GLY A 339 7.04 5.87 -19.11
CA GLY A 339 6.33 6.03 -20.37
C GLY A 339 6.92 7.13 -21.26
N VAL A 340 7.30 8.28 -20.70
CA VAL A 340 7.97 9.35 -21.46
C VAL A 340 9.34 8.89 -21.98
N LYS A 341 10.12 8.17 -21.15
CA LYS A 341 11.41 7.61 -21.58
C LYS A 341 11.26 6.60 -22.72
N ASN A 342 10.33 5.67 -22.58
CA ASN A 342 10.06 4.67 -23.61
C ASN A 342 9.49 5.32 -24.89
N LEU A 343 8.68 6.39 -24.77
CA LEU A 343 8.21 7.14 -25.93
C LEU A 343 9.37 7.82 -26.67
N HIS A 344 10.37 8.31 -25.96
CA HIS A 344 11.58 8.86 -26.57
C HIS A 344 12.40 7.80 -27.30
N GLU A 345 12.57 6.63 -26.69
CA GLU A 345 13.41 5.54 -27.23
C GLU A 345 12.75 4.76 -28.37
N LEU A 346 11.42 4.59 -28.32
CA LEU A 346 10.67 3.74 -29.25
C LEU A 346 9.85 4.53 -30.27
N GLU A 347 9.64 5.83 -30.05
CA GLU A 347 8.95 6.71 -30.98
C GLU A 347 7.57 6.17 -31.40
N GLU A 348 7.38 5.89 -32.70
CA GLU A 348 6.16 5.33 -33.27
C GLU A 348 5.84 3.89 -32.80
N ASP A 349 6.87 3.15 -32.34
CA ASP A 349 6.76 1.77 -31.83
C ASP A 349 6.41 1.72 -30.33
N PHE A 350 6.23 2.86 -29.67
CA PHE A 350 5.91 2.93 -28.26
C PHE A 350 4.56 2.26 -27.92
N ASP A 351 4.59 1.13 -27.20
CA ASP A 351 3.38 0.48 -26.70
C ASP A 351 3.14 0.81 -25.20
N PRO A 352 2.09 1.59 -24.85
CA PRO A 352 1.78 1.89 -23.45
C PRO A 352 1.39 0.65 -22.63
N PHE A 353 0.96 -0.45 -23.26
CA PHE A 353 0.63 -1.69 -22.55
C PHE A 353 1.88 -2.47 -22.14
N ALA A 354 3.03 -2.25 -22.80
CA ALA A 354 4.29 -2.87 -22.41
C ALA A 354 4.86 -2.29 -21.10
N LEU A 355 4.35 -1.12 -20.64
CA LEU A 355 4.80 -0.47 -19.40
C LEU A 355 4.29 -1.14 -18.12
N ILE A 356 3.16 -1.85 -18.20
CA ILE A 356 2.44 -2.40 -17.06
C ILE A 356 2.56 -3.92 -17.07
N ASP A 357 3.36 -4.46 -16.16
CA ASP A 357 3.33 -5.89 -15.86
C ASP A 357 2.27 -6.20 -14.80
N CYS A 358 1.26 -6.97 -15.17
CA CYS A 358 0.22 -7.46 -14.27
C CYS A 358 -0.03 -8.95 -14.53
N PRO A 359 0.88 -9.84 -14.07
CA PRO A 359 0.86 -11.25 -14.44
C PRO A 359 -0.38 -11.98 -13.92
N GLY A 360 -1.04 -11.44 -12.90
CA GLY A 360 -2.29 -11.94 -12.35
C GLY A 360 -3.51 -11.68 -13.24
N LEU A 361 -3.49 -10.61 -14.04
CA LEU A 361 -4.65 -10.13 -14.78
C LEU A 361 -5.23 -11.15 -15.77
N PRO A 362 -4.43 -11.89 -16.57
CA PRO A 362 -4.96 -12.91 -17.48
C PRO A 362 -5.82 -13.95 -16.76
N SER A 363 -5.37 -14.44 -15.59
CA SER A 363 -6.12 -15.42 -14.81
C SER A 363 -7.42 -14.85 -14.24
N CYS A 364 -7.41 -13.61 -13.76
CA CYS A 364 -8.62 -12.92 -13.30
C CYS A 364 -9.58 -12.55 -14.43
N ALA A 365 -9.07 -12.31 -15.65
CA ALA A 365 -9.89 -11.98 -16.81
C ALA A 365 -10.56 -13.21 -17.44
N ALA A 366 -9.97 -14.39 -17.25
CA ALA A 366 -10.53 -15.68 -17.69
C ALA A 366 -11.71 -16.14 -16.81
N ASP A 367 -11.71 -15.77 -15.52
CA ASP A 367 -12.79 -16.09 -14.59
C ASP A 367 -13.98 -15.11 -14.76
N PRO A 368 -15.22 -15.59 -15.04
CA PRO A 368 -16.38 -14.73 -15.31
C PRO A 368 -16.76 -13.81 -14.15
N ASP A 369 -16.67 -14.30 -12.92
CA ASP A 369 -17.06 -13.55 -11.73
C ASP A 369 -15.98 -12.51 -11.39
N ALA A 370 -14.70 -12.88 -11.44
CA ALA A 370 -13.60 -11.92 -11.30
C ALA A 370 -13.66 -10.84 -12.39
N LYS A 371 -14.00 -11.19 -13.64
CA LYS A 371 -14.23 -10.24 -14.72
C LYS A 371 -15.35 -9.24 -14.42
N LYS A 372 -16.40 -9.65 -13.71
CA LYS A 372 -17.46 -8.74 -13.22
C LYS A 372 -16.89 -7.74 -12.21
N HIS A 373 -16.09 -8.19 -11.26
CA HIS A 373 -15.40 -7.30 -10.33
C HIS A 373 -14.45 -6.33 -11.04
N LEU A 374 -13.64 -6.82 -11.99
CA LEU A 374 -12.73 -5.99 -12.79
C LEU A 374 -13.48 -4.89 -13.56
N ARG A 375 -14.65 -5.19 -14.12
CA ARG A 375 -15.51 -4.19 -14.79
C ARG A 375 -16.03 -3.13 -13.82
N ASN A 376 -16.40 -3.52 -12.59
CA ASN A 376 -16.81 -2.55 -11.57
C ASN A 376 -15.63 -1.65 -11.17
N LEU A 377 -14.44 -2.23 -10.96
CA LEU A 377 -13.23 -1.46 -10.67
C LEU A 377 -12.94 -0.42 -11.75
N VAL A 378 -13.03 -0.81 -13.03
CA VAL A 378 -12.89 0.09 -14.18
C VAL A 378 -13.92 1.23 -14.18
N LYS A 379 -15.18 0.93 -13.85
CA LYS A 379 -16.29 1.89 -13.92
C LYS A 379 -16.29 2.89 -12.77
N GLN A 380 -16.03 2.44 -11.55
CA GLN A 380 -16.27 3.22 -10.34
C GLN A 380 -15.11 3.19 -9.33
N GLY A 381 -14.01 2.49 -9.63
CA GLY A 381 -12.82 2.39 -8.77
C GLY A 381 -12.91 1.32 -7.67
N TRP A 382 -14.07 0.67 -7.51
CA TRP A 382 -14.30 -0.34 -6.47
C TRP A 382 -15.31 -1.40 -6.91
N SER A 383 -15.28 -2.56 -6.26
CA SER A 383 -16.31 -3.61 -6.41
C SER A 383 -16.74 -4.13 -5.04
N PRO A 384 -18.04 -4.26 -4.73
CA PRO A 384 -18.50 -4.75 -3.43
C PRO A 384 -18.16 -6.23 -3.23
N VAL A 385 -17.79 -6.60 -2.01
CA VAL A 385 -17.58 -7.96 -1.52
C VAL A 385 -18.39 -8.12 -0.25
N TYR A 386 -19.47 -8.90 -0.33
CA TYR A 386 -20.42 -9.06 0.78
C TYR A 386 -19.92 -10.07 1.81
N ASP A 387 -19.28 -11.14 1.34
CA ASP A 387 -18.68 -12.17 2.17
C ASP A 387 -17.33 -12.58 1.56
N VAL A 388 -16.27 -12.21 2.27
CA VAL A 388 -14.89 -12.48 1.84
C VAL A 388 -14.61 -13.98 1.78
N GLU A 389 -15.26 -14.80 2.60
CA GLU A 389 -15.03 -16.24 2.63
C GLU A 389 -15.71 -16.96 1.47
N MET A 390 -16.85 -16.45 1.02
CA MET A 390 -17.66 -17.05 -0.04
C MET A 390 -17.34 -16.48 -1.44
N ASP A 391 -16.77 -15.27 -1.53
CA ASP A 391 -16.45 -14.62 -2.80
C ASP A 391 -15.10 -15.10 -3.37
N GLY A 392 -15.14 -16.25 -4.05
CA GLY A 392 -13.98 -16.85 -4.72
C GLY A 392 -13.31 -15.93 -5.75
N ALA A 393 -14.09 -15.08 -6.44
CA ALA A 393 -13.59 -14.12 -7.40
C ALA A 393 -12.79 -13.00 -6.74
N ALA A 394 -13.29 -12.46 -5.62
CA ALA A 394 -12.55 -11.49 -4.82
C ALA A 394 -11.25 -12.08 -4.27
N LYS A 395 -11.29 -13.33 -3.76
CA LYS A 395 -10.10 -14.06 -3.32
C LYS A 395 -9.09 -14.26 -4.46
N LEU A 396 -9.56 -14.59 -5.66
CA LEU A 396 -8.70 -14.75 -6.83
C LEU A 396 -8.00 -13.43 -7.19
N ILE A 397 -8.75 -12.32 -7.24
CA ILE A 397 -8.19 -10.99 -7.53
C ILE A 397 -7.14 -10.58 -6.50
N ALA A 398 -7.41 -10.84 -5.21
CA ALA A 398 -6.48 -10.58 -4.12
C ALA A 398 -5.24 -11.47 -4.19
N GLY A 399 -5.42 -12.79 -4.34
CA GLY A 399 -4.34 -13.76 -4.42
C GLY A 399 -3.41 -13.53 -5.61
N LYS A 400 -3.94 -13.00 -6.72
CA LYS A 400 -3.18 -12.63 -7.92
C LYS A 400 -2.64 -11.19 -7.88
N ASN A 401 -2.85 -10.48 -6.77
CA ASN A 401 -2.42 -9.09 -6.55
C ASN A 401 -2.90 -8.11 -7.64
N VAL A 402 -4.07 -8.39 -8.24
CA VAL A 402 -4.71 -7.50 -9.25
C VAL A 402 -5.52 -6.40 -8.55
N GLY A 403 -5.97 -6.66 -7.32
CA GLY A 403 -6.61 -5.71 -6.42
C GLY A 403 -6.52 -6.22 -4.98
N GLY A 404 -6.98 -5.43 -4.01
CA GLY A 404 -7.04 -5.86 -2.61
C GLY A 404 -8.44 -5.80 -2.05
N ILE A 405 -8.75 -6.75 -1.15
CA ILE A 405 -9.98 -6.75 -0.36
C ILE A 405 -9.75 -5.86 0.86
N ILE A 406 -10.52 -4.79 0.96
CA ILE A 406 -10.30 -3.76 1.97
C ILE A 406 -11.63 -3.48 2.70
N PRO A 407 -11.64 -3.49 4.05
CA PRO A 407 -12.87 -3.24 4.80
C PRO A 407 -13.35 -1.81 4.63
N ARG A 408 -14.67 -1.60 4.74
CA ARG A 408 -15.32 -0.27 4.63
C ARG A 408 -14.66 0.83 5.47
N ARG A 409 -14.17 0.49 6.66
CA ARG A 409 -13.51 1.42 7.60
C ARG A 409 -12.13 1.91 7.17
N ALA A 410 -11.55 1.37 6.09
CA ALA A 410 -10.27 1.83 5.60
C ALA A 410 -10.37 3.28 5.10
N ILE A 411 -9.38 4.07 5.49
CA ILE A 411 -9.20 5.46 5.08
C ILE A 411 -8.51 5.45 3.72
N ALA A 412 -9.24 5.85 2.70
CA ALA A 412 -8.72 6.02 1.35
C ALA A 412 -8.89 7.49 0.96
N PHE A 413 -7.79 8.14 0.63
CA PHE A 413 -7.79 9.51 0.13
C PHE A 413 -8.33 9.48 -1.31
N ASP A 414 -9.13 10.46 -1.71
CA ASP A 414 -9.67 10.57 -3.09
C ASP A 414 -10.79 9.60 -3.48
N ARG A 415 -11.52 9.04 -2.52
CA ARG A 415 -12.81 8.41 -2.83
C ARG A 415 -13.75 9.46 -3.46
N PRO A 416 -14.50 9.13 -4.53
CA PRO A 416 -15.55 10.01 -5.02
C PRO A 416 -16.50 10.37 -3.86
N LYS A 417 -16.71 11.69 -3.62
CA LYS A 417 -17.55 12.23 -2.53
C LYS A 417 -19.02 11.77 -2.54
N ARG A 418 -19.46 10.94 -3.49
CA ARG A 418 -20.86 10.58 -3.73
C ARG A 418 -21.48 9.51 -2.82
N HIS A 419 -20.87 9.16 -1.69
CA HIS A 419 -21.46 8.20 -0.74
C HIS A 419 -21.57 8.67 0.72
N LEU A 420 -21.68 9.99 0.94
CA LEU A 420 -22.25 10.56 2.19
C LEU A 420 -23.78 10.35 2.32
N GLY A 421 -24.35 9.34 1.66
CA GLY A 421 -25.75 8.92 1.82
C GLY A 421 -25.93 7.71 2.73
N TRP A 422 -24.87 7.21 3.37
CA TRP A 422 -24.91 6.02 4.22
C TRP A 422 -24.15 6.29 5.53
N GLN A 423 -24.58 7.33 6.24
CA GLN A 423 -24.42 7.42 7.70
C GLN A 423 -25.67 6.81 8.34
N ALA A 424 -25.48 5.68 9.00
CA ALA A 424 -26.30 5.20 10.10
C ALA A 424 -25.34 4.56 11.10
#